data_AF-A0A2H9I0Y1-F1
#
_entry.id   AF-A0A2H9I0Y1-F1
#
_cell.length_a   1.000
_cell.length_b   1.000
_cell.length_c   1.000
_cell.angle_alpha   90.00
_cell.angle_beta   90.00
_cell.angle_gamma   90.00
#
_symmetry.space_group_name_H-M   'P 1'
#
loop_
_entity.id
_entity.type
_entity.pdbx_description
1 polymer ?
#
loop_
_entity_poly.entity_id
_entity_poly.type
_entity_poly.pdbx_seq_one_letter_code
_entity_poly.pdbx_strand_id
1 'polypeptide(L)'
;MSERWVAGCERILERIRSLSYAKDQDRLEVVRSMRFTLNAIYRSVVGWLGWVNNPDVMAEFSLEELKEMNETLIKFAESFIEYDAKVTSKGPRKVEERRDLGRTGKPEGFYV
;
A
#
# COMPACT_ATOMS: atom_id res chain seq x y z
N MET A 1 1.77 24.18 11.87
CA MET A 1 1.17 23.06 11.10
C MET A 1 2.15 21.90 10.88
N SER A 2 3.43 22.18 10.68
CA SER A 2 4.48 21.16 10.49
C SER A 2 4.63 20.19 11.67
N GLU A 3 4.73 20.68 12.91
CA GLU A 3 4.95 19.80 14.08
C GLU A 3 3.81 18.79 14.31
N ARG A 4 2.55 19.24 14.18
CA ARG A 4 1.38 18.34 14.27
C ARG A 4 1.36 17.31 13.15
N TRP A 5 1.85 17.67 11.96
CA TRP A 5 1.98 16.76 10.84
C TRP A 5 3.07 15.71 11.09
N VAL A 6 4.27 16.15 11.51
CA VAL A 6 5.41 15.29 11.84
C VAL A 6 5.04 14.31 12.95
N ALA A 7 4.47 14.78 14.06
CA ALA A 7 4.02 13.90 15.14
C ALA A 7 2.91 12.92 14.69
N GLY A 8 2.12 13.30 13.68
CA GLY A 8 1.18 12.40 13.03
C GLY A 8 1.87 11.29 12.23
N CYS A 9 2.91 11.65 11.46
CA CYS A 9 3.73 10.68 10.73
C CYS A 9 4.44 9.70 11.66
N GLU A 10 5.02 10.18 12.77
CA GLU A 10 5.68 9.34 13.77
C GLU A 10 4.73 8.31 14.37
N ARG A 11 3.53 8.72 14.81
CA ARG A 11 2.50 7.82 15.33
C ARG A 11 2.06 6.77 14.31
N ILE A 12 1.94 7.14 13.03
CA ILE A 12 1.62 6.20 11.96
C ILE A 12 2.75 5.19 11.78
N LEU A 13 4.01 5.63 11.78
CA LEU A 13 5.18 4.76 11.66
C LEU A 13 5.27 3.77 12.83
N GLU A 14 5.07 4.22 14.06
CA GLU A 14 4.98 3.35 15.24
C GLU A 14 3.90 2.29 15.08
N ARG A 15 2.72 2.69 14.59
CA ARG A 15 1.63 1.76 14.36
C ARG A 15 1.95 0.73 13.29
N ILE A 16 2.52 1.14 12.15
CA ILE A 16 2.96 0.23 11.08
C ILE A 16 3.95 -0.80 11.64
N ARG A 17 4.96 -0.35 12.39
CA ARG A 17 5.96 -1.24 13.00
C ARG A 17 5.30 -2.23 13.96
N SER A 18 4.42 -1.76 14.86
CA SER A 18 3.72 -2.64 15.81
C SER A 18 2.88 -3.73 15.11
N LEU A 19 2.27 -3.40 13.96
CA LEU A 19 1.46 -4.33 13.18
C LEU A 19 2.30 -5.29 12.31
N SER A 20 3.49 -4.88 11.87
CA SER A 20 4.35 -5.69 10.99
C SER A 20 5.21 -6.72 11.73
N TYR A 21 5.46 -6.54 13.02
CA TYR A 21 6.35 -7.40 13.82
C TYR A 21 5.62 -8.30 14.83
N ALA A 22 4.29 -8.34 14.81
CA ALA A 22 3.51 -9.26 15.64
C ALA A 22 3.76 -10.71 15.18
N LYS A 23 4.23 -11.58 16.09
CA LYS A 23 4.78 -12.90 15.73
C LYS A 23 3.75 -13.96 15.34
N ASP A 24 2.45 -13.72 15.52
CA ASP A 24 1.41 -14.74 15.34
C ASP A 24 0.12 -14.15 14.73
N GLN A 25 0.21 -13.53 13.55
CA GLN A 25 -0.96 -12.90 12.92
C GLN A 25 -1.89 -13.89 12.24
N ASP A 26 -3.20 -13.77 12.50
CA ASP A 26 -4.20 -14.47 11.70
C ASP A 26 -4.44 -13.77 10.34
N ARG A 27 -5.16 -14.45 9.42
CA ARG A 27 -5.42 -13.91 8.06
C ARG A 27 -6.16 -12.58 8.08
N LEU A 28 -7.07 -12.37 9.03
CA LEU A 28 -7.85 -11.13 9.14
C LEU A 28 -6.98 -9.98 9.67
N GLU A 29 -6.08 -10.27 10.62
CA GLU A 29 -5.10 -9.32 11.13
C GLU A 29 -4.14 -8.84 10.05
N VAL A 30 -3.66 -9.76 9.19
CA VAL A 30 -2.85 -9.39 8.02
C VAL A 30 -3.63 -8.45 7.09
N VAL A 31 -4.89 -8.77 6.76
CA VAL A 31 -5.72 -7.90 5.90
C VAL A 31 -5.98 -6.53 6.53
N ARG A 32 -6.20 -6.47 7.85
CA ARG A 32 -6.34 -5.20 8.59
C ARG A 32 -5.06 -4.38 8.53
N SER A 33 -3.91 -5.01 8.69
CA SER A 33 -2.60 -4.37 8.57
C SER A 33 -2.41 -3.79 7.16
N MET A 34 -2.71 -4.58 6.11
CA MET A 34 -2.68 -4.09 4.72
C MET A 34 -3.57 -2.86 4.52
N ARG A 35 -4.82 -2.89 5.00
CA ARG A 35 -5.74 -1.75 4.91
C ARG A 35 -5.20 -0.52 5.62
N PHE A 36 -4.64 -0.70 6.81
CA PHE A 36 -4.05 0.40 7.57
C PHE A 36 -2.88 1.03 6.80
N THR A 37 -1.94 0.22 6.32
CA THR A 37 -0.77 0.67 5.56
C THR A 37 -1.16 1.40 4.28
N LEU A 38 -2.14 0.92 3.52
CA LEU A 38 -2.64 1.60 2.32
C LEU A 38 -3.24 2.98 2.65
N ASN A 39 -4.01 3.09 3.73
CA ASN A 39 -4.56 4.38 4.15
C ASN A 39 -3.47 5.34 4.65
N ALA A 40 -2.43 4.82 5.31
CA ALA A 40 -1.27 5.61 5.72
C ALA A 40 -0.52 6.19 4.50
N ILE A 41 -0.28 5.36 3.48
CA ILE A 41 0.31 5.80 2.20
C ILE A 41 -0.57 6.88 1.56
N TYR A 42 -1.88 6.63 1.42
CA TYR A 42 -2.82 7.58 0.83
C TYR A 42 -2.80 8.95 1.55
N ARG A 43 -2.84 8.96 2.88
CA ARG A 43 -2.76 10.21 3.67
C ARG A 43 -1.47 10.99 3.37
N SER A 44 -0.33 10.31 3.29
CA SER A 44 0.95 10.95 2.98
C SER A 44 0.98 11.51 1.55
N VAL A 45 0.42 10.78 0.57
CA VAL A 45 0.28 11.25 -0.82
C VAL A 45 -0.58 12.52 -0.87
N VAL A 46 -1.72 12.56 -0.18
CA VAL A 46 -2.57 13.77 -0.12
C VAL A 46 -1.82 14.96 0.48
N GLY A 47 -1.01 14.74 1.53
CA GLY A 47 -0.17 15.79 2.11
C GLY A 47 0.88 16.32 1.14
N TRP A 48 1.57 15.43 0.43
CA TRP A 48 2.53 15.77 -0.63
C TRP A 48 1.89 16.55 -1.77
N LEU A 49 0.72 16.13 -2.25
CA LEU A 49 -0.03 16.87 -3.27
C LEU A 49 -0.42 18.27 -2.78
N GLY A 50 -0.77 18.42 -1.50
CA GLY A 50 -1.04 19.73 -0.91
C GLY A 50 0.16 20.67 -0.94
N TRP A 51 1.37 20.14 -0.73
CA TRP A 51 2.62 20.91 -0.86
C TRP A 51 2.94 21.23 -2.32
N VAL A 52 2.95 20.23 -3.20
CA VAL A 52 3.33 20.38 -4.62
C VAL A 52 2.39 21.33 -5.36
N ASN A 53 1.11 21.32 -5.02
CA ASN A 53 0.12 22.22 -5.62
C ASN A 53 0.17 23.64 -5.04
N ASN A 54 1.01 23.92 -4.04
CA ASN A 54 1.19 25.24 -3.47
C ASN A 54 2.49 25.87 -4.00
N PRO A 55 2.42 26.82 -4.96
CA PRO A 55 3.61 27.42 -5.55
C PRO A 55 4.41 28.23 -4.54
N ASP A 56 3.77 28.85 -3.53
CA ASP A 56 4.46 29.62 -2.49
C ASP A 56 5.34 28.70 -1.63
N VAL A 57 4.88 27.47 -1.35
CA VAL A 57 5.68 26.48 -0.63
C VAL A 57 6.80 25.96 -1.54
N MET A 58 6.49 25.62 -2.79
CA MET A 58 7.47 25.04 -3.71
C MET A 58 8.57 26.03 -4.12
N ALA A 59 8.30 27.34 -4.10
CA ALA A 59 9.27 28.39 -4.41
C ALA A 59 10.34 28.57 -3.32
N GLU A 60 10.10 28.11 -2.09
CA GLU A 60 11.09 28.17 -0.98
C GLU A 60 12.22 27.13 -1.13
N PHE A 61 12.09 26.16 -2.02
CA PHE A 61 13.08 25.11 -2.26
C PHE A 61 13.96 25.43 -3.48
N SER A 62 15.24 25.10 -3.38
CA SER A 62 16.17 25.14 -4.52
C SER A 62 15.83 24.07 -5.56
N LEU A 63 16.34 24.24 -6.78
CA LEU A 63 16.17 23.26 -7.84
C LEU A 63 16.77 21.90 -7.46
N GLU A 64 17.89 21.90 -6.77
CA GLU A 64 18.58 20.70 -6.28
C GLU A 64 17.71 19.94 -5.26
N GLU A 65 17.11 20.64 -4.29
CA GLU A 65 16.18 20.04 -3.32
C GLU A 65 14.94 19.47 -4.03
N LEU A 66 14.35 20.21 -4.97
CA LEU A 66 13.20 19.73 -5.74
C LEU A 66 13.54 18.48 -6.57
N LYS A 67 14.75 18.41 -7.12
CA LYS A 67 15.24 17.21 -7.84
C LYS A 67 15.38 16.01 -6.91
N GLU A 68 15.97 16.20 -5.74
CA GLU A 68 16.13 15.13 -4.74
C GLU A 68 14.77 14.60 -4.25
N MET A 69 13.84 15.51 -3.96
CA MET A 69 12.47 15.17 -3.57
C MET A 69 11.76 14.38 -4.68
N ASN A 70 11.86 14.84 -5.93
CA ASN A 70 11.25 14.19 -7.08
C ASN A 70 11.84 12.79 -7.34
N GLU A 71 13.18 12.65 -7.30
CA GLU A 71 13.84 11.35 -7.48
C GLU A 71 13.40 10.33 -6.42
N THR A 72 13.26 10.77 -5.17
CA THR A 72 12.78 9.94 -4.07
C THR A 72 11.34 9.46 -4.30
N LEU A 73 10.46 10.36 -4.75
CA LEU A 73 9.07 10.02 -5.05
C LEU A 73 8.95 9.06 -6.24
N ILE A 74 9.76 9.25 -7.30
CA ILE A 74 9.80 8.35 -8.45
C ILE A 74 10.18 6.94 -8.02
N LYS A 75 11.28 6.77 -7.27
CA LYS A 75 11.73 5.45 -6.81
C LYS A 75 10.68 4.72 -5.97
N PHE A 76 9.98 5.45 -5.10
CA PHE A 76 8.88 4.90 -4.31
C PHE A 76 7.71 4.47 -5.21
N ALA A 77 7.31 5.33 -6.16
CA ALA A 77 6.20 5.05 -7.07
C ALA A 77 6.48 3.85 -7.97
N GLU A 78 7.67 3.76 -8.57
CA GLU A 78 8.10 2.63 -9.39
C GLU A 78 8.00 1.32 -8.59
N SER A 79 8.62 1.27 -7.41
CA SER A 79 8.60 0.09 -6.54
C SER A 79 7.18 -0.35 -6.17
N PHE A 80 6.30 0.62 -5.87
CA PHE A 80 4.93 0.32 -5.47
C PHE A 80 4.07 -0.15 -6.65
N ILE A 81 4.18 0.50 -7.82
CA ILE A 81 3.42 0.17 -9.03
C ILE A 81 3.86 -1.19 -9.59
N GLU A 82 5.16 -1.50 -9.59
CA GLU A 82 5.66 -2.82 -9.98
C GLU A 82 5.07 -3.93 -9.10
N TYR A 83 5.02 -3.72 -7.79
CA TYR A 83 4.43 -4.68 -6.87
C TYR A 83 2.91 -4.81 -7.09
N ASP A 84 2.21 -3.70 -7.29
CA ASP A 84 0.77 -3.70 -7.59
C ASP A 84 0.48 -4.54 -8.84
N ALA A 85 1.17 -4.26 -9.95
CA ALA A 85 1.02 -5.02 -11.20
C ALA A 85 1.31 -6.52 -11.00
N LYS A 86 2.34 -6.86 -10.22
CA LYS A 86 2.69 -8.26 -9.90
C LYS A 86 1.63 -8.98 -9.08
N VAL A 87 0.91 -8.28 -8.19
CA VAL A 87 -0.09 -8.89 -7.30
C VAL A 87 -1.47 -8.91 -7.94
N THR A 88 -1.91 -7.81 -8.55
CA THR A 88 -3.25 -7.69 -9.16
C THR A 88 -3.40 -8.61 -10.36
N SER A 89 -2.33 -8.84 -11.13
CA SER A 89 -2.30 -9.84 -12.21
C SER A 89 -2.46 -11.31 -11.76
N LYS A 90 -2.38 -11.58 -10.45
CA LYS A 90 -2.65 -12.91 -9.87
C LYS A 90 -4.10 -13.06 -9.40
N GLY A 91 -4.85 -11.97 -9.32
CA GLY A 91 -6.26 -11.97 -8.93
C GLY A 91 -7.13 -12.87 -9.82
N PRO A 92 -7.14 -12.64 -11.15
CA PRO A 92 -7.90 -13.46 -12.10
C PRO A 92 -7.53 -14.95 -12.02
N ARG A 93 -6.23 -15.26 -11.95
CA ARG A 93 -5.72 -16.64 -11.84
C ARG A 93 -6.21 -17.38 -10.59
N LYS A 94 -6.23 -16.72 -9.43
CA LYS A 94 -6.77 -17.32 -8.19
C LYS A 94 -8.29 -17.50 -8.21
N VAL A 95 -9.01 -16.78 -9.07
CA VAL A 95 -10.45 -16.98 -9.27
C VAL A 95 -10.68 -18.15 -10.22
N GLU A 96 -9.87 -18.29 -11.27
CA GLU A 96 -9.87 -19.41 -12.20
C GLU A 96 -9.50 -20.73 -11.50
N GLU A 97 -8.40 -20.79 -10.75
CA GLU A 97 -8.00 -21.96 -9.95
C GLU A 97 -9.12 -22.44 -9.01
N ARG A 98 -9.86 -21.50 -8.39
CA ARG A 98 -11.02 -21.82 -7.55
C ARG A 98 -12.21 -22.36 -8.34
N ARG A 99 -12.42 -21.89 -9.56
CA ARG A 99 -13.46 -22.41 -10.48
C ARG A 99 -13.10 -23.81 -10.97
N ASP A 100 -11.82 -24.07 -11.24
CA ASP A 100 -11.35 -25.36 -11.72
C ASP A 100 -11.35 -26.42 -10.62
N LEU A 101 -10.97 -26.07 -9.39
CA LEU A 101 -11.12 -26.94 -8.21
C LEU A 101 -12.60 -27.25 -7.89
N GLY A 102 -13.52 -26.31 -8.16
CA GLY A 102 -14.96 -26.54 -8.07
C GLY A 102 -15.53 -27.44 -9.17
N ARG A 103 -14.81 -27.62 -10.29
CA ARG A 103 -15.20 -28.49 -11.41
C ARG A 103 -14.64 -29.91 -11.27
N THR A 104 -13.46 -30.07 -10.68
CA THR A 104 -12.85 -31.39 -10.42
C THR A 104 -13.44 -32.09 -9.20
N GLY A 105 -14.19 -31.38 -8.35
CA GLY A 105 -14.94 -31.94 -7.22
C GLY A 105 -16.35 -32.43 -7.55
N LYS A 106 -16.60 -33.04 -8.72
CA LYS A 106 -17.79 -33.91 -8.85
C LYS A 106 -17.49 -35.19 -8.08
N PRO A 107 -18.25 -35.55 -7.03
CA PRO A 107 -18.11 -36.87 -6.44
C PRO A 107 -18.48 -37.90 -7.52
N GLU A 108 -17.61 -38.90 -7.67
CA GLU A 108 -17.99 -40.15 -8.29
C GLU A 108 -19.27 -40.66 -7.62
N GLY A 109 -20.18 -41.15 -8.46
CA GLY A 109 -21.60 -41.23 -8.18
C GLY A 109 -21.98 -42.19 -7.07
N PHE A 110 -23.25 -42.10 -6.67
CA PHE A 110 -24.08 -43.28 -6.54
C PHE A 110 -25.50 -42.92 -6.99
N TYR A 111 -25.99 -43.69 -7.98
CA TYR A 111 -27.40 -43.92 -8.21
C TYR A 111 -27.96 -44.62 -6.95
N VAL A 112 -29.01 -44.06 -6.34
CA VAL A 112 -30.37 -44.62 -6.12
C VAL A 112 -31.25 -43.48 -5.62
#